data_AF-A0A6B2WZX0-F1
#
_entry.id   AF-A0A6B2WZX0-F1
#
_cell.length_a   1.000
_cell.length_b   1.000
_cell.length_c   1.000
_cell.angle_alpha   90.00
_cell.angle_beta   90.00
_cell.angle_gamma   90.00
#
_symmetry.space_group_name_H-M   'P 1'
#
loop_
_entity.id
_entity.type
_entity.pdbx_description
1 polymer ?
#
loop_
_entity_poly.entity_id
_entity_poly.type
_entity_poly.pdbx_seq_one_letter_code
_entity_poly.pdbx_strand_id
1 'polypeptide(L)'
;MAHWVVIVQYGNEGVDDFSCEEVTRFEDTGDGARARLYELACTHPPRKGLRQQGREVYRIGDGDAYYARIKGKVCTFVATYRLAELAWSTGSGLKHP
;
A
#
# COMPACT_ATOMS: atom_id res chain seq x y z
N MET A 1 9.26 -0.11 -19.35
CA MET A 1 8.79 0.09 -17.96
C MET A 1 7.42 -0.57 -17.87
N ALA A 2 7.00 -0.99 -16.67
CA ALA A 2 5.70 -1.65 -16.48
C ALA A 2 4.74 -0.70 -15.75
N HIS A 3 3.45 -0.92 -15.90
CA HIS A 3 2.44 -0.18 -15.15
C HIS A 3 2.16 -0.89 -13.84
N TRP A 4 2.19 -0.14 -12.75
CA TRP A 4 2.05 -0.65 -11.39
C TRP A 4 0.90 0.02 -10.67
N VAL A 5 0.30 -0.71 -9.74
CA VAL A 5 -0.62 -0.18 -8.74
C VAL A 5 -0.18 -0.64 -7.35
N VAL A 6 -0.28 0.25 -6.37
CA VAL A 6 -0.12 -0.10 -4.96
C VAL A 6 -1.51 -0.25 -4.35
N ILE A 7 -1.78 -1.45 -3.85
CA ILE A 7 -3.04 -1.79 -3.18
C ILE A 7 -2.77 -1.81 -1.68
N VAL A 8 -3.67 -1.21 -0.91
CA VAL A 8 -3.64 -1.29 0.55
C VAL A 8 -4.88 -2.03 1.04
N GLN A 9 -4.67 -3.03 1.88
CA GLN A 9 -5.72 -3.66 2.68
C GLN A 9 -5.51 -3.28 4.14
N TYR A 10 -6.49 -2.66 4.80
CA TYR A 10 -6.33 -2.17 6.17
C TYR A 10 -7.58 -2.34 7.03
N GLY A 11 -7.37 -2.42 8.33
CA GLY A 11 -8.43 -2.66 9.32
C GLY A 11 -7.90 -2.47 10.74
N ASN A 12 -8.78 -2.68 11.72
CA ASN A 12 -8.35 -2.75 13.12
C ASN A 12 -7.65 -4.08 13.38
N GLU A 13 -6.60 -4.05 14.20
CA GLU A 13 -5.95 -5.28 14.67
C GLU A 13 -6.97 -6.18 15.40
N GLY A 14 -7.04 -7.45 15.01
CA GLY A 14 -7.92 -8.45 15.63
C GLY A 14 -9.39 -8.38 15.21
N VAL A 15 -9.72 -7.62 14.16
CA VAL A 15 -11.07 -7.57 13.57
C VAL A 15 -10.98 -8.12 12.14
N ASP A 16 -11.97 -8.92 11.73
CA ASP A 16 -12.01 -9.54 10.40
C ASP A 16 -12.49 -8.60 9.28
N ASP A 17 -12.84 -7.36 9.61
CA ASP A 17 -13.31 -6.35 8.67
C ASP A 17 -12.15 -5.51 8.14
N PHE A 18 -11.79 -5.76 6.88
CA PHE A 18 -10.71 -5.09 6.17
C PHE A 18 -11.23 -4.37 4.93
N SER A 19 -10.90 -3.08 4.84
CA SER A 19 -11.09 -2.29 3.62
C SER A 19 -9.92 -2.49 2.66
N CYS A 20 -10.19 -2.41 1.35
CA CYS A 20 -9.19 -2.54 0.29
C CYS A 20 -9.30 -1.35 -0.67
N GLU A 21 -8.19 -0.67 -0.94
CA GLU A 21 -8.15 0.53 -1.77
C GLU A 21 -6.88 0.58 -2.65
N GLU A 22 -6.97 1.26 -3.79
CA GLU A 22 -5.81 1.61 -4.60
C GLU A 22 -5.21 2.93 -4.09
N VAL A 23 -3.93 2.90 -3.71
CA VAL A 23 -3.23 4.08 -3.20
C VAL A 23 -2.74 4.96 -4.34
N THR A 24 -2.15 4.35 -5.37
CA THR A 24 -1.61 5.07 -6.53
C THR A 24 -1.37 4.12 -7.71
N ARG A 25 -1.42 4.67 -8.92
CA ARG A 25 -1.02 4.02 -10.18
C ARG A 25 0.13 4.78 -10.81
N PHE A 26 1.11 4.08 -11.36
CA PHE A 26 2.30 4.70 -11.94
C PHE A 26 3.01 3.76 -12.93
N GLU A 27 3.97 4.28 -13.68
CA GLU A 27 4.84 3.51 -14.55
C GLU A 27 6.28 3.58 -14.02
N ASP A 28 6.94 2.43 -13.88
CA ASP A 28 8.32 2.35 -13.41
C ASP A 28 8.96 0.99 -13.76
N THR A 29 10.25 0.86 -13.49
CA THR A 29 10.96 -0.41 -13.34
C THR A 29 10.49 -1.16 -12.07
N GLY A 30 10.71 -2.48 -12.01
CA GLY A 30 10.35 -3.26 -10.82
C GLY A 30 11.04 -2.76 -9.55
N ASP A 31 12.32 -2.38 -9.63
CA ASP A 31 13.05 -1.85 -8.47
C ASP A 31 12.55 -0.47 -8.04
N GLY A 32 12.24 0.42 -8.99
CA GLY A 32 11.61 1.71 -8.69
C GLY A 32 10.23 1.56 -8.06
N ALA A 33 9.44 0.61 -8.56
CA ALA A 33 8.13 0.29 -8.00
C ALA A 33 8.19 -0.26 -6.57
N ARG A 34 9.19 -1.10 -6.26
CA ARG A 34 9.47 -1.57 -4.89
C ARG A 34 9.93 -0.45 -3.96
N ALA A 35 10.77 0.45 -4.45
CA ALA A 35 11.20 1.63 -3.68
C ALA A 35 10.00 2.51 -3.31
N ARG A 36 9.12 2.77 -4.27
CA ARG A 36 7.87 3.52 -4.04
C ARG A 36 6.91 2.79 -3.11
N LEU A 37 6.78 1.47 -3.23
CA LEU A 37 5.98 0.66 -2.31
C LEU A 37 6.47 0.83 -0.87
N TYR A 38 7.78 0.76 -0.65
CA TYR A 38 8.38 0.95 0.68
C TYR A 38 8.09 2.35 1.23
N GLU A 39 8.26 3.40 0.43
CA GLU A 39 7.93 4.77 0.82
C GLU A 39 6.47 4.90 1.28
N LEU A 40 5.53 4.33 0.51
CA LEU A 40 4.11 4.34 0.84
C LEU A 40 3.82 3.52 2.11
N ALA A 41 4.43 2.34 2.26
CA ALA A 41 4.28 1.53 3.45
C ALA A 41 4.72 2.25 4.73
N CYS A 42 5.71 3.16 4.63
CA CYS A 42 6.22 3.98 5.72
C CYS A 42 5.41 5.27 5.98
N THR A 43 4.81 5.87 4.95
CA THR A 43 4.25 7.24 5.04
C THR A 43 2.73 7.32 4.87
N HIS A 44 2.13 6.42 4.08
CA HIS A 44 0.71 6.49 3.74
C HIS A 44 -0.18 6.30 4.99
N PRO A 45 -1.13 7.20 5.28
CA PRO A 45 -2.09 7.02 6.37
C PRO A 45 -3.31 6.21 5.87
N PRO A 46 -3.53 4.96 6.33
CA PRO A 46 -4.60 4.12 5.81
C PRO A 46 -6.02 4.62 6.19
N ARG A 47 -6.15 5.55 7.13
CA ARG A 47 -7.43 6.15 7.49
C ARG A 47 -7.29 7.64 7.76
N LYS A 48 -8.14 8.46 7.14
CA LYS A 48 -8.21 9.91 7.41
C LYS A 48 -8.49 10.15 8.89
N GLY A 49 -7.70 11.02 9.52
CA GLY A 49 -7.84 11.39 10.93
C GLY A 49 -7.20 10.43 11.93
N LEU A 50 -6.51 9.38 11.49
CA LEU A 50 -5.75 8.50 12.38
C LEU A 50 -4.59 9.29 13.02
N ARG A 51 -4.65 9.48 14.35
CA ARG A 51 -3.54 10.03 15.13
C ARG A 51 -2.54 8.92 15.46
N GLN A 52 -1.59 8.72 14.57
CA GLN A 52 -0.51 7.74 14.71
C GLN A 52 0.46 8.16 15.83
N GLN A 53 0.74 7.24 16.76
CA GLN A 53 1.80 7.38 17.78
C GLN A 53 3.06 6.61 17.39
N GLY A 54 2.90 5.49 16.68
CA GLY A 54 4.00 4.66 16.23
C GLY A 54 3.61 3.82 15.04
N ARG A 55 4.63 3.42 14.26
CA ARG A 55 4.46 2.57 13.09
C ARG A 55 5.63 1.62 12.98
N GLU A 56 5.31 0.35 12.85
CA GLU A 56 6.26 -0.72 12.59
C GLU A 56 5.96 -1.23 11.18
N VAL A 57 6.97 -1.35 10.32
CA VAL A 57 6.82 -1.81 8.95
C VAL A 57 7.68 -3.04 8.74
N TYR A 58 7.07 -4.12 8.31
CA TYR A 58 7.67 -5.42 8.09
C TYR A 58 7.60 -5.76 6.60
N ARG A 59 8.71 -6.24 6.04
CA ARG A 59 8.74 -6.75 4.67
C ARG A 59 8.10 -8.12 4.60
N ILE A 60 7.28 -8.37 3.58
CA ILE A 60 6.72 -9.70 3.27
C ILE A 60 7.37 -10.21 1.98
N GLY A 61 7.85 -11.45 2.01
CA GLY A 61 8.51 -12.08 0.88
C GLY A 61 9.69 -11.27 0.37
N ASP A 62 9.82 -11.18 -0.95
CA ASP A 62 10.96 -10.55 -1.63
C ASP A 62 10.85 -9.02 -1.78
N GLY A 63 9.90 -8.40 -1.07
CA GLY A 63 9.75 -6.94 -1.05
C GLY A 63 8.63 -6.37 -1.91
N ASP A 64 7.79 -7.23 -2.49
CA ASP A 64 6.59 -6.82 -3.24
C ASP A 64 5.38 -6.59 -2.33
N ALA A 65 5.54 -6.79 -1.02
CA ALA A 65 4.55 -6.48 -0.02
C ALA A 65 5.18 -6.03 1.31
N TYR A 66 4.45 -5.18 2.03
CA TYR A 66 4.81 -4.73 3.38
C TYR A 66 3.60 -4.77 4.30
N TYR A 67 3.80 -5.22 5.53
CA TYR A 67 2.83 -5.14 6.60
C TYR A 67 3.19 -3.98 7.53
N ALA A 68 2.29 -3.04 7.72
CA ALA A 68 2.42 -1.92 8.63
C ALA A 68 1.49 -2.11 9.82
N ARG A 69 2.06 -2.14 11.02
CA ARG A 69 1.32 -2.07 12.28
C ARG A 69 1.40 -0.65 12.82
N ILE A 70 0.25 0.01 12.92
CA ILE A 70 0.13 1.44 13.21
C ILE A 70 -0.57 1.59 14.56
N LYS A 71 0.19 1.97 15.58
CA LYS A 71 -0.31 2.22 16.93
C LYS A 71 -0.99 3.59 16.96
N GLY A 72 -2.32 3.59 17.09
CA GLY A 72 -3.10 4.78 17.38
C GLY A 72 -3.28 5.00 18.88
N LYS A 73 -3.90 6.12 19.26
CA LYS A 73 -4.18 6.43 20.68
C LYS A 73 -5.23 5.50 21.33
N VAL A 74 -6.18 5.00 20.53
CA VAL A 74 -7.34 4.22 21.01
C VAL A 74 -7.29 2.77 20.53
N CYS A 75 -6.84 2.54 19.30
CA CYS A 75 -6.72 1.20 18.72
C CYS A 75 -5.45 1.10 17.86
N THR A 76 -5.03 -0.14 17.61
CA THR A 76 -4.00 -0.47 16.62
C THR A 76 -4.66 -0.73 15.28
N PHE A 77 -4.20 -0.06 14.24
CA PHE A 77 -4.53 -0.36 12.85
C PHE A 77 -3.45 -1.23 12.24
N VAL A 78 -3.85 -2.11 11.33
CA VAL A 78 -2.91 -2.90 10.55
C VAL A 78 -3.23 -2.68 9.07
N ALA A 79 -2.19 -2.57 8.26
CA ALA A 79 -2.30 -2.32 6.83
C ALA A 79 -1.28 -3.17 6.08
N THR A 80 -1.72 -3.87 5.05
CA THR A 80 -0.85 -4.59 4.11
C THR A 80 -0.82 -3.82 2.80
N TYR A 81 0.36 -3.36 2.41
CA TYR A 81 0.63 -2.74 1.12
C TYR A 81 1.18 -3.81 0.19
N ARG A 82 0.63 -3.91 -1.02
CA ARG A 82 1.10 -4.84 -2.06
C ARG A 82 1.29 -4.11 -3.36
N LEU A 83 2.35 -4.47 -4.06
CA LEU A 83 2.61 -4.04 -5.42
C LEU A 83 1.97 -5.03 -6.39
N ALA A 84 1.28 -4.52 -7.40
CA ALA A 84 0.72 -5.33 -8.48
C ALA A 84 1.07 -4.72 -9.84
N GLU A 85 1.53 -5.57 -10.77
CA GLU A 85 1.78 -5.20 -12.15
C GLU A 85 0.48 -5.31 -12.97
N LEU A 86 0.23 -4.35 -13.85
CA LEU A 86 -0.86 -4.43 -14.81
C LEU A 86 -0.50 -5.45 -15.90
N ALA A 87 -1.02 -6.67 -15.77
CA ALA A 87 -0.79 -7.73 -16.74
C ALA A 87 -1.60 -7.57 -18.04
N TRP A 88 -2.77 -6.95 -17.99
CA TRP A 88 -3.68 -6.79 -19.15
C TRP A 88 -4.71 -5.67 -18.94
N SER A 89 -5.11 -4.99 -20.01
CA SER A 89 -6.16 -3.94 -19.99
C SER A 89 -6.89 -3.86 -21.34
N THR A 90 -8.17 -3.49 -21.32
CA THR A 90 -8.99 -3.23 -22.52
C THR A 90 -8.99 -1.76 -22.97
N GLY A 91 -8.46 -0.85 -22.15
CA GLY A 91 -8.49 0.59 -22.43
C GLY A 91 -7.35 1.05 -23.34
N SER A 92 -7.67 1.82 -24.40
CA SER A 92 -6.69 2.49 -25.24
C SER A 92 -6.08 3.72 -24.52
N GLY A 93 -5.02 3.48 -23.76
CA GLY A 93 -4.10 4.50 -23.24
C GLY A 93 -4.50 5.11 -21.90
N LEU A 94 -3.68 4.85 -20.87
CA LEU A 94 -3.56 5.78 -19.73
C LEU A 94 -3.09 7.13 -20.29
N LYS A 95 -4.02 8.07 -20.49
CA LYS A 95 -3.66 9.46 -20.74
C LYS A 95 -3.22 10.07 -19.40
N HIS A 96 -1.94 10.39 -19.30
CA HIS A 96 -1.35 11.13 -18.20
C HIS A 96 -1.91 12.57 -18.14
N PRO A 97 -2.28 13.10 -16.96
CA PRO A 97 -2.27 14.54 -16.72
C PRO A 97 -0.84 15.09 -16.61
#